data_AF-A0A949HPK6-F1
#
_entry.id   AF-A0A949HPK6-F1
#
_cell.length_a   1.000
_cell.length_b   1.000
_cell.length_c   1.000
_cell.angle_alpha   90.00
_cell.angle_beta   90.00
_cell.angle_gamma   90.00
#
_symmetry.space_group_name_H-M   'P 1'
#
loop_
_entity.id
_entity.type
_entity.pdbx_description
1 polymer ?
#
loop_
_entity_poly.entity_id
_entity_poly.type
_entity_poly.pdbx_seq_one_letter_code
_entity_poly.pdbx_strand_id
1 'polypeptide(L)'
;MRHAIILPMAALACGILFCAGCSTTHCHASAAAASSATPCMAALDKFTARDVPALGPAEEPVKPRKPGMPQPADLPGNGLAEHPMLYIGEGHNKMYVIAGGKIIWTYQTDGGNEYDDAWMLSNGNILFSRMQYVAEITPEKNVVWRYNAPSNTEIHCCQPIGMNKVLFIENGLPPVLKVMNIKTGKVLVRHDL
;
A
#
# COMPACT_ATOMS: atom_id res chain seq x y z
N MET A 1 28.94 7.44 79.78
CA MET A 1 30.31 6.97 79.45
C MET A 1 30.57 7.43 78.02
N ARG A 2 31.04 8.65 77.76
CA ARG A 2 32.45 9.13 77.63
C ARG A 2 33.41 8.18 76.88
N HIS A 3 34.03 8.76 75.84
CA HIS A 3 35.19 8.35 75.00
C HIS A 3 34.86 7.68 73.64
N ALA A 4 35.55 7.91 72.52
CA ALA A 4 36.46 8.96 72.00
C ALA A 4 36.64 8.67 70.47
N ILE A 5 36.37 9.62 69.58
CA ILE A 5 37.29 10.34 68.65
C ILE A 5 38.22 9.47 67.77
N ILE A 6 38.03 9.55 66.45
CA ILE A 6 39.12 9.62 65.43
C ILE A 6 38.68 10.58 64.30
N LEU A 7 39.49 11.60 64.04
CA LEU A 7 39.55 12.42 62.80
C LEU A 7 40.89 12.07 62.10
N PRO A 8 41.03 12.15 60.76
CA PRO A 8 41.42 13.41 60.07
C PRO A 8 40.74 13.60 58.68
N MET A 9 40.41 14.81 58.22
CA MET A 9 41.24 15.89 57.62
C MET A 9 41.61 15.67 56.13
N ALA A 10 40.98 16.45 55.22
CA ALA A 10 41.54 17.02 53.97
C ALA A 10 40.40 17.77 53.19
N ALA A 11 40.33 19.09 53.29
CA ALA A 11 40.72 20.08 52.26
C ALA A 11 39.80 20.08 51.01
N LEU A 12 38.83 20.99 50.91
CA LEU A 12 38.91 22.37 50.37
C LEU A 12 38.94 22.42 48.83
N ALA A 13 37.85 22.88 48.22
CA ALA A 13 37.90 23.75 47.04
C ALA A 13 36.57 24.52 46.90
N CYS A 14 36.68 25.83 47.11
CA CYS A 14 35.71 26.85 46.77
C CYS A 14 35.60 26.97 45.24
N GLY A 15 34.41 27.23 44.72
CA GLY A 15 34.20 27.46 43.29
C GLY A 15 32.77 27.89 42.98
N ILE A 16 32.44 29.14 43.30
CA ILE A 16 31.34 29.86 42.66
C ILE A 16 31.74 30.06 41.19
N LEU A 17 30.88 29.73 40.21
CA LEU A 17 30.71 30.56 39.01
C LEU A 17 29.62 30.09 38.00
N PHE A 18 28.87 31.11 37.55
CA PHE A 18 28.16 31.31 36.29
C PHE A 18 26.97 30.42 35.88
N CYS A 19 25.77 31.02 35.97
CA CYS A 19 24.66 30.73 35.06
C CYS A 19 25.09 31.06 33.62
N ALA A 20 25.34 30.03 32.81
CA ALA A 20 25.44 30.16 31.37
C ALA A 20 24.04 29.96 30.75
N GLY A 21 23.63 30.89 29.90
CA GLY A 21 22.35 30.87 29.20
C GLY A 21 22.20 29.62 28.34
N CYS A 22 21.09 28.91 28.50
CA CYS A 22 20.70 27.81 27.63
C CYS A 22 20.15 28.40 26.32
N SER A 23 21.03 28.64 25.35
CA SER A 23 20.62 28.93 23.98
C SER A 23 20.10 27.65 23.35
N THR A 24 18.77 27.50 23.29
CA THR A 24 18.14 26.44 22.50
C THR A 24 18.37 26.72 21.03
N THR A 25 19.40 26.11 20.44
CA THR A 25 19.50 26.03 18.99
C THR A 25 18.37 25.15 18.48
N HIS A 26 17.28 25.78 18.02
CA HIS A 26 16.30 25.12 17.18
C HIS A 26 16.98 24.76 15.86
N CYS A 27 17.45 23.52 15.75
CA CYS A 27 17.68 22.90 14.46
C CYS A 27 16.33 22.79 13.75
N HIS A 28 15.98 23.81 12.96
CA HIS A 28 14.99 23.66 11.91
C HIS A 28 15.53 22.60 10.96
N ALA A 29 15.09 21.35 11.14
CA ALA A 29 15.12 20.38 10.07
C ALA A 29 14.33 21.01 8.92
N SER A 30 15.04 21.42 7.87
CA SER A 30 14.42 21.80 6.62
C SER A 30 13.52 20.64 6.21
N ALA A 31 12.20 20.86 6.23
CA ALA A 31 11.27 19.91 5.66
C ALA A 31 11.69 19.80 4.19
N ALA A 32 12.27 18.65 3.82
CA ALA A 32 12.61 18.37 2.44
C ALA A 32 11.35 18.63 1.61
N ALA A 33 11.47 19.48 0.59
CA ALA A 33 10.37 19.78 -0.31
C ALA A 33 9.76 18.44 -0.77
N ALA A 34 8.45 18.27 -0.58
CA ALA A 34 7.75 17.10 -1.07
C ALA A 34 8.02 16.98 -2.57
N SER A 35 8.60 15.85 -2.98
CA SER A 35 8.91 15.60 -4.38
C SER A 35 7.61 15.68 -5.20
N SER A 36 7.63 16.43 -6.31
CA SER A 36 6.57 16.41 -7.32
C SER A 36 6.52 15.08 -8.10
N ALA A 37 7.21 14.04 -7.62
CA ALA A 37 7.22 12.74 -8.23
C ALA A 37 5.80 12.18 -8.27
N THR A 38 5.39 11.81 -9.48
CA THR A 38 4.20 11.00 -9.75
C THR A 38 4.68 9.58 -10.03
N PRO A 39 5.18 8.83 -9.03
CA PRO A 39 5.85 7.56 -9.25
C PRO A 39 4.95 6.53 -9.95
N CYS A 40 3.64 6.56 -9.68
CA CYS A 40 2.69 5.69 -10.36
C CYS A 40 2.52 6.07 -11.85
N MET A 41 2.57 7.36 -12.19
CA MET A 41 2.51 7.79 -13.61
C MET A 41 3.77 7.36 -14.37
N ALA A 42 4.94 7.38 -13.72
CA ALA A 42 6.19 6.89 -14.29
C ALA A 42 6.19 5.36 -14.55
N ALA A 43 5.23 4.63 -13.98
CA ALA A 43 5.08 3.20 -14.20
C ALA A 43 4.16 2.83 -15.38
N LEU A 44 3.45 3.79 -15.98
CA LEU A 44 2.45 3.50 -17.03
C LEU A 44 3.05 2.77 -18.24
N ASP A 45 4.26 3.15 -18.67
CA ASP A 45 4.93 2.52 -19.82
C ASP A 45 5.20 1.03 -19.61
N LYS A 46 5.32 0.57 -18.36
CA LYS A 46 5.54 -0.84 -18.02
C LYS A 46 4.36 -1.71 -18.40
N PHE A 47 3.14 -1.17 -18.36
CA PHE A 47 1.93 -1.91 -18.72
C PHE A 47 1.80 -2.16 -20.22
N THR A 48 2.56 -1.44 -21.03
CA THR A 48 2.61 -1.56 -22.49
C THR A 48 3.96 -2.04 -23.02
N ALA A 49 4.84 -2.52 -22.12
CA ALA A 49 6.14 -3.04 -22.51
C ALA A 49 5.99 -4.26 -23.43
N ARG A 50 6.97 -4.47 -24.31
CA ARG A 50 6.93 -5.46 -25.39
C ARG A 50 6.70 -6.90 -24.88
N ASP A 51 7.15 -7.19 -23.68
CA ASP A 51 7.09 -8.49 -23.01
C ASP A 51 5.83 -8.69 -22.16
N VAL A 52 4.95 -7.69 -22.07
CA VAL A 52 3.65 -7.84 -21.39
C VAL A 52 2.73 -8.72 -22.26
N PRO A 53 2.30 -9.89 -21.76
CA PRO A 53 1.43 -10.76 -22.53
C PRO A 53 -0.02 -10.24 -22.54
N ALA A 54 -0.82 -10.65 -23.52
CA ALA A 54 -2.25 -10.34 -23.53
C ALA A 54 -2.99 -10.98 -22.32
N LEU A 55 -2.59 -12.19 -21.94
CA LEU A 55 -3.09 -12.94 -20.78
C LEU A 55 -1.90 -13.52 -20.01
N GLY A 56 -1.86 -13.29 -18.71
CA GLY A 56 -0.84 -13.83 -17.81
C GLY A 56 -1.10 -15.27 -17.39
N PRO A 57 -0.12 -15.91 -16.74
CA PRO A 57 -0.21 -17.32 -16.35
C PRO A 57 -1.28 -17.62 -15.29
N ALA A 58 -1.64 -16.63 -14.47
CA ALA A 58 -2.66 -16.75 -13.43
C ALA A 58 -4.01 -16.14 -13.85
N GLU A 59 -4.12 -15.63 -15.07
CA GLU A 59 -5.35 -15.05 -15.58
C GLU A 59 -6.20 -16.09 -16.29
N GLU A 60 -7.51 -15.89 -16.24
CA GLU A 60 -8.47 -16.70 -16.96
C GLU A 60 -9.38 -15.80 -17.81
N PRO A 61 -9.77 -16.22 -19.03
CA PRO A 61 -10.64 -15.41 -19.88
C PRO A 61 -12.00 -15.18 -19.23
N VAL A 62 -12.40 -13.92 -19.11
CA VAL A 62 -13.76 -13.56 -18.65
C VAL A 62 -14.64 -13.20 -19.82
N LYS A 63 -15.90 -13.64 -19.76
CA LYS A 63 -16.90 -13.32 -20.79
C LYS A 63 -17.07 -11.79 -20.88
N PRO A 64 -17.04 -11.20 -22.10
CA PRO A 64 -17.31 -9.78 -22.26
C PRO A 64 -18.69 -9.42 -21.70
N ARG A 65 -18.75 -8.32 -20.92
CA ARG A 65 -20.05 -7.76 -20.50
C ARG A 65 -20.77 -7.19 -21.71
N LYS A 66 -22.10 -7.26 -21.67
CA LYS A 66 -22.93 -6.53 -22.63
C LYS A 66 -22.71 -5.03 -22.41
N PRO A 67 -22.60 -4.22 -23.48
CA PRO A 67 -22.55 -2.77 -23.35
C PRO A 67 -23.74 -2.28 -22.51
N GLY A 68 -23.45 -1.35 -21.60
CA GLY A 68 -24.47 -0.68 -20.80
C GLY A 68 -25.21 0.39 -21.61
N MET A 69 -25.89 1.28 -20.89
CA MET A 69 -26.48 2.47 -21.48
C MET A 69 -25.38 3.35 -22.11
N PRO A 70 -25.69 4.11 -23.18
CA PRO A 70 -24.74 5.06 -23.75
C PRO A 70 -24.28 6.06 -22.69
N GLN A 71 -22.99 6.40 -22.70
CA GLN A 71 -22.47 7.50 -21.90
C GLN A 71 -23.14 8.81 -22.36
N PRO A 72 -23.56 9.70 -21.43
CA PRO A 72 -24.05 11.03 -21.80
C PRO A 72 -23.00 11.80 -22.62
N ALA A 73 -23.44 12.49 -23.68
CA ALA A 73 -22.54 13.19 -24.60
C ALA A 73 -21.83 14.41 -23.97
N ASP A 74 -22.47 15.05 -22.99
CA ASP A 74 -22.08 16.37 -22.48
C ASP A 74 -21.50 16.32 -21.05
N LEU A 75 -20.70 15.28 -20.74
CA LEU A 75 -19.97 15.25 -19.47
C LEU A 75 -18.77 16.22 -19.52
N PRO A 76 -18.49 16.97 -18.43
CA PRO A 76 -17.34 17.87 -18.39
C PRO A 76 -15.99 17.10 -18.45
N GLY A 77 -14.91 17.82 -18.80
CA GLY A 77 -13.54 17.28 -18.89
C GLY A 77 -13.21 16.64 -20.24
N ASN A 78 -12.02 16.04 -20.36
CA ASN A 78 -11.56 15.41 -21.60
C ASN A 78 -11.87 13.90 -21.66
N GLY A 79 -12.95 13.47 -21.01
CA GLY A 79 -13.37 12.07 -20.93
C GLY A 79 -12.29 11.17 -20.33
N LEU A 80 -12.14 9.94 -20.85
CA LEU A 80 -11.12 8.98 -20.39
C LEU A 80 -9.67 9.44 -20.66
N ALA A 81 -9.46 10.52 -21.41
CA ALA A 81 -8.14 11.05 -21.69
C ALA A 81 -7.65 12.06 -20.62
N GLU A 82 -8.53 12.50 -19.72
CA GLU A 82 -8.20 13.50 -18.70
C GLU A 82 -7.13 12.99 -17.71
N HIS A 83 -7.33 11.81 -17.13
CA HIS A 83 -6.45 11.24 -16.11
C HIS A 83 -6.23 9.75 -16.31
N PRO A 84 -4.99 9.24 -16.12
CA PRO A 84 -4.77 7.81 -15.99
C PRO A 84 -5.51 7.24 -14.77
N MET A 85 -6.07 6.05 -14.90
CA MET A 85 -6.89 5.42 -13.88
C MET A 85 -6.65 3.91 -13.82
N LEU A 86 -6.49 3.40 -12.60
CA LEU A 86 -6.68 1.99 -12.30
C LEU A 86 -8.15 1.80 -11.91
N TYR A 87 -8.85 0.91 -12.60
CA TYR A 87 -10.26 0.64 -12.37
C TYR A 87 -10.48 -0.84 -12.07
N ILE A 88 -11.29 -1.08 -11.03
CA ILE A 88 -11.83 -2.36 -10.61
C ILE A 88 -13.29 -2.16 -10.18
N GLY A 89 -14.04 -3.24 -9.97
CA GLY A 89 -15.33 -3.14 -9.33
C GLY A 89 -15.99 -4.47 -9.02
N GLU A 90 -16.91 -4.42 -8.06
CA GLU A 90 -17.82 -5.52 -7.75
C GLU A 90 -18.70 -5.86 -8.95
N GLY A 91 -18.98 -7.15 -9.11
CA GLY A 91 -19.61 -7.73 -10.27
C GLY A 91 -18.78 -7.59 -11.54
N HIS A 92 -17.52 -7.12 -11.49
CA HIS A 92 -16.69 -6.86 -12.66
C HIS A 92 -15.35 -7.62 -12.61
N ASN A 93 -15.31 -8.82 -13.18
CA ASN A 93 -14.15 -9.72 -13.12
C ASN A 93 -12.93 -9.31 -13.98
N LYS A 94 -12.82 -8.04 -14.34
CA LYS A 94 -11.69 -7.51 -15.11
C LYS A 94 -11.29 -6.15 -14.56
N MET A 95 -10.01 -6.04 -14.22
CA MET A 95 -9.28 -4.84 -13.88
C MET A 95 -8.80 -4.15 -15.16
N TYR A 96 -8.70 -2.82 -15.13
CA TYR A 96 -8.22 -2.01 -16.25
C TYR A 96 -7.21 -0.96 -15.78
N VAL A 97 -6.17 -0.74 -16.58
CA VAL A 97 -5.39 0.49 -16.54
C VAL A 97 -5.77 1.30 -17.78
N ILE A 98 -6.24 2.52 -17.55
CA ILE A 98 -6.63 3.48 -18.58
C ILE A 98 -5.59 4.60 -18.58
N ALA A 99 -5.10 4.98 -19.76
CA ALA A 99 -4.24 6.14 -19.95
C ALA A 99 -4.42 6.71 -21.37
N GLY A 100 -4.38 8.03 -21.51
CA GLY A 100 -4.52 8.70 -22.81
C GLY A 100 -5.83 8.35 -23.53
N GLY A 101 -6.92 8.12 -22.80
CA GLY A 101 -8.22 7.78 -23.38
C GLY A 101 -8.37 6.33 -23.81
N LYS A 102 -7.40 5.46 -23.50
CA LYS A 102 -7.37 4.06 -23.94
C LYS A 102 -7.19 3.14 -22.75
N ILE A 103 -7.80 1.96 -22.84
CA ILE A 103 -7.41 0.82 -22.03
C ILE A 103 -6.04 0.37 -22.53
N ILE A 104 -5.02 0.54 -21.70
CA ILE A 104 -3.64 0.17 -22.03
C ILE A 104 -3.29 -1.23 -21.51
N TRP A 105 -4.02 -1.72 -20.52
CA TRP A 105 -3.79 -3.03 -19.91
C TRP A 105 -5.04 -3.53 -19.17
N THR A 106 -5.18 -4.85 -19.08
CA THR A 106 -6.25 -5.50 -18.31
C THR A 106 -5.70 -6.66 -17.50
N TYR A 107 -6.37 -7.01 -16.40
CA TYR A 107 -6.14 -8.27 -15.69
C TYR A 107 -7.45 -8.89 -15.25
N GLN A 108 -7.58 -10.21 -15.39
CA GLN A 108 -8.79 -10.91 -15.02
C GLN A 108 -8.53 -12.32 -14.48
N THR A 109 -9.37 -12.76 -13.56
CA THR A 109 -9.39 -14.14 -13.08
C THR A 109 -10.84 -14.61 -13.03
N ASP A 110 -11.11 -15.83 -13.47
CA ASP A 110 -12.44 -16.42 -13.45
C ASP A 110 -12.79 -16.92 -12.04
N GLY A 111 -14.06 -17.24 -11.80
CA GLY A 111 -14.52 -17.81 -10.53
C GLY A 111 -14.42 -16.84 -9.35
N GLY A 112 -15.45 -16.03 -9.15
CA GLY A 112 -15.51 -14.93 -8.16
C GLY A 112 -16.27 -13.76 -8.76
N ASN A 113 -16.58 -12.74 -7.97
CA ASN A 113 -17.34 -11.59 -8.49
C ASN A 113 -16.87 -10.23 -7.99
N GLU A 114 -15.86 -10.17 -7.13
CA GLU A 114 -15.60 -8.97 -6.32
C GLU A 114 -14.12 -8.63 -6.37
N TYR A 115 -13.81 -7.53 -7.06
CA TYR A 115 -12.57 -6.78 -6.91
C TYR A 115 -12.94 -5.49 -6.19
N ASP A 116 -12.54 -5.35 -4.94
CA ASP A 116 -13.13 -4.35 -4.04
C ASP A 116 -12.17 -3.21 -3.69
N ASP A 117 -10.86 -3.45 -3.77
CA ASP A 117 -9.83 -2.46 -3.46
C ASP A 117 -8.56 -2.74 -4.27
N ALA A 118 -7.87 -1.69 -4.71
CA ALA A 118 -6.63 -1.80 -5.46
C ALA A 118 -5.73 -0.57 -5.37
N TRP A 119 -4.42 -0.83 -5.41
CA TRP A 119 -3.36 0.16 -5.34
C TRP A 119 -2.32 -0.12 -6.42
N MET A 120 -2.03 0.88 -7.26
CA MET A 120 -0.82 0.88 -8.07
C MET A 120 0.36 1.35 -7.21
N LEU A 121 1.35 0.49 -7.03
CA LEU A 121 2.56 0.77 -6.27
C LEU A 121 3.58 1.53 -7.12
N SER A 122 4.55 2.18 -6.48
CA SER A 122 5.57 3.01 -7.16
C SER A 122 6.50 2.22 -8.10
N ASN A 123 6.56 0.90 -7.96
CA ASN A 123 7.29 0.01 -8.88
C ASN A 123 6.43 -0.44 -10.08
N GLY A 124 5.15 -0.07 -10.13
CA GLY A 124 4.19 -0.49 -11.17
C GLY A 124 3.42 -1.77 -10.85
N ASN A 125 3.76 -2.46 -9.75
CA ASN A 125 2.95 -3.59 -9.31
C ASN A 125 1.57 -3.11 -8.85
N ILE A 126 0.58 -3.99 -8.92
CA ILE A 126 -0.76 -3.73 -8.42
C ILE A 126 -1.03 -4.65 -7.23
N LEU A 127 -1.31 -4.07 -6.08
CA LEU A 127 -1.87 -4.75 -4.91
C LEU A 127 -3.39 -4.65 -5.01
N PHE A 128 -4.12 -5.75 -4.85
CA PHE A 128 -5.58 -5.73 -4.90
C PHE A 128 -6.22 -6.77 -3.98
N SER A 129 -7.42 -6.47 -3.53
CA SER A 129 -8.32 -7.44 -2.89
C SER A 129 -9.21 -8.07 -3.95
N ARG A 130 -9.54 -9.34 -3.71
CA ARG A 130 -10.56 -10.06 -4.45
C ARG A 130 -11.16 -11.08 -3.50
N MET A 131 -12.30 -10.78 -2.86
CA MET A 131 -13.05 -11.61 -1.89
C MET A 131 -12.33 -12.85 -1.31
N GLN A 132 -12.01 -13.86 -2.13
CA GLN A 132 -11.26 -15.06 -1.74
C GLN A 132 -9.77 -14.85 -1.39
N TYR A 133 -9.13 -13.73 -1.73
CA TYR A 133 -7.71 -13.47 -1.53
C TYR A 133 -7.34 -11.98 -1.62
N VAL A 134 -6.12 -11.67 -1.17
CA VAL A 134 -5.40 -10.42 -1.50
C VAL A 134 -4.10 -10.80 -2.21
N ALA A 135 -3.73 -10.08 -3.26
CA ALA A 135 -2.56 -10.41 -4.07
C ALA A 135 -1.83 -9.17 -4.58
N GLU A 136 -0.53 -9.32 -4.85
CA GLU A 136 0.29 -8.36 -5.58
C GLU A 136 0.71 -8.99 -6.91
N ILE A 137 0.50 -8.26 -8.01
CA ILE A 137 0.85 -8.67 -9.36
C ILE A 137 1.76 -7.65 -10.06
N THR A 138 2.55 -8.11 -11.02
CA THR A 138 3.39 -7.25 -11.87
C THR A 138 2.64 -6.80 -13.14
N PRO A 139 3.11 -5.75 -13.84
CA PRO A 139 2.60 -5.37 -15.17
C PRO A 139 2.64 -6.52 -16.19
N GLU A 140 3.61 -7.44 -16.07
CA GLU A 140 3.74 -8.65 -16.89
C GLU A 140 2.76 -9.77 -16.47
N LYS A 141 1.80 -9.45 -15.58
CA LYS A 141 0.70 -10.31 -15.12
C LYS A 141 1.15 -11.51 -14.28
N ASN A 142 2.31 -11.42 -13.64
CA ASN A 142 2.80 -12.43 -12.70
C ASN A 142 2.31 -12.13 -11.28
N VAL A 143 1.86 -13.15 -10.55
CA VAL A 143 1.56 -13.04 -9.10
C VAL A 143 2.86 -13.15 -8.32
N VAL A 144 3.25 -12.07 -7.63
CA VAL A 144 4.49 -12.05 -6.82
C VAL A 144 4.23 -12.34 -5.35
N TRP A 145 2.99 -12.16 -4.89
CA TRP A 145 2.54 -12.55 -3.57
C TRP A 145 1.03 -12.73 -3.55
N ARG A 146 0.54 -13.66 -2.72
CA ARG A 146 -0.89 -13.89 -2.50
C ARG A 146 -1.14 -14.46 -1.11
N TYR A 147 -2.21 -13.98 -0.48
CA TYR A 147 -2.80 -14.57 0.72
C TYR A 147 -4.23 -14.98 0.42
N ASN A 148 -4.54 -16.27 0.57
CA ASN A 148 -5.90 -16.79 0.42
C ASN A 148 -6.66 -16.63 1.73
N ALA A 149 -7.88 -16.10 1.64
CA ALA A 149 -8.82 -16.07 2.75
C ALA A 149 -9.10 -17.52 3.22
N PRO A 150 -9.05 -17.79 4.54
CA PRO A 150 -9.55 -19.04 5.10
C PRO A 150 -11.00 -19.34 4.70
N SER A 151 -11.41 -20.61 4.80
CA SER A 151 -12.81 -21.00 4.59
C SER A 151 -13.78 -20.18 5.44
N ASN A 152 -14.90 -19.78 4.84
CA ASN A 152 -15.92 -18.92 5.47
C ASN A 152 -15.42 -17.54 5.90
N THR A 153 -14.38 -17.02 5.24
CA THR A 153 -13.90 -15.65 5.40
C THR A 153 -13.66 -15.00 4.05
N GLU A 154 -13.62 -13.67 4.04
CA GLU A 154 -13.50 -12.85 2.83
C GLU A 154 -12.54 -11.68 3.06
N ILE A 155 -11.99 -11.12 1.98
CA ILE A 155 -11.07 -9.97 2.01
C ILE A 155 -11.54 -8.95 0.99
N HIS A 156 -12.08 -7.83 1.46
CA HIS A 156 -12.59 -6.76 0.60
C HIS A 156 -11.68 -5.52 0.56
N CYS A 157 -10.77 -5.34 1.52
CA CYS A 157 -9.89 -4.17 1.54
C CYS A 157 -8.42 -4.58 1.64
N CYS A 158 -7.54 -3.77 1.06
CA CYS A 158 -6.11 -3.92 1.22
C CYS A 158 -5.43 -2.56 1.16
N GLN A 159 -4.42 -2.32 1.99
CA GLN A 159 -3.66 -1.08 1.97
C GLN A 159 -2.16 -1.39 2.08
N PRO A 160 -1.33 -0.90 1.15
CA PRO A 160 0.12 -1.07 1.25
C PRO A 160 0.68 -0.21 2.39
N ILE A 161 1.62 -0.76 3.16
CA ILE A 161 2.42 -0.04 4.15
C ILE A 161 3.88 -0.09 3.70
N GLY A 162 4.28 0.95 2.95
CA GLY A 162 5.51 0.92 2.17
C GLY A 162 5.46 -0.17 1.10
N MET A 163 6.63 -0.70 0.72
CA MET A 163 6.75 -1.66 -0.40
C MET A 163 6.73 -3.14 0.00
N ASN A 164 6.64 -3.46 1.29
CA ASN A 164 6.86 -4.83 1.76
C ASN A 164 5.81 -5.32 2.75
N LYS A 165 4.78 -4.53 3.01
CA LYS A 165 3.73 -4.87 3.97
C LYS A 165 2.38 -4.49 3.41
N VAL A 166 1.37 -5.24 3.82
CA VAL A 166 -0.03 -4.97 3.51
C VAL A 166 -0.85 -5.07 4.78
N LEU A 167 -1.76 -4.12 4.96
CA LEU A 167 -2.87 -4.18 5.89
C LEU A 167 -4.10 -4.68 5.13
N PHE A 168 -4.84 -5.62 5.71
CA PHE A 168 -6.13 -6.06 5.19
C PHE A 168 -6.99 -6.60 6.33
N ILE A 169 -8.30 -6.73 6.08
CA ILE A 169 -9.23 -7.36 7.01
C ILE A 169 -9.58 -8.76 6.49
N GLU A 170 -9.42 -9.75 7.35
CA GLU A 170 -10.06 -11.06 7.19
C GLU A 170 -11.47 -10.96 7.77
N ASN A 171 -12.45 -10.79 6.89
CA ASN A 171 -13.86 -10.67 7.24
C ASN A 171 -14.36 -12.06 7.57
N GLY A 172 -14.69 -12.27 8.84
CA GLY A 172 -15.20 -13.53 9.37
C GLY A 172 -15.98 -13.25 10.65
N LEU A 173 -16.32 -14.32 11.37
CA LEU A 173 -16.98 -14.22 12.68
C LEU A 173 -16.07 -14.87 13.75
N PRO A 174 -15.24 -14.09 14.46
CA PRO A 174 -15.07 -12.63 14.42
C PRO A 174 -14.16 -12.14 13.28
N PRO A 175 -14.25 -10.85 12.88
CA PRO A 175 -13.35 -10.25 11.91
C PRO A 175 -11.98 -9.93 12.52
N VAL A 176 -10.93 -9.99 11.70
CA VAL A 176 -9.54 -9.81 12.15
C VAL A 176 -8.78 -8.86 11.23
N LEU A 177 -8.24 -7.78 11.77
CA LEU A 177 -7.26 -6.94 11.08
C LEU A 177 -5.89 -7.64 11.08
N LYS A 178 -5.27 -7.71 9.90
CA LYS A 178 -3.93 -8.26 9.72
C LYS A 178 -3.01 -7.25 9.08
N VAL A 179 -1.76 -7.21 9.57
CA VAL A 179 -0.63 -6.63 8.82
C VAL A 179 0.34 -7.76 8.52
N MET A 180 0.61 -8.00 7.24
CA MET A 180 1.54 -9.05 6.81
C MET A 180 2.77 -8.45 6.13
N ASN A 181 3.91 -9.11 6.29
CA ASN A 181 5.10 -8.84 5.49
C ASN A 181 5.04 -9.70 4.21
N ILE A 182 4.99 -9.04 3.07
CA ILE A 182 4.83 -9.66 1.74
C ILE A 182 6.03 -10.56 1.41
N LYS A 183 7.25 -10.13 1.70
CA LYS A 183 8.48 -10.87 1.38
C LYS A 183 8.65 -12.15 2.19
N THR A 184 8.19 -12.15 3.43
CA THR A 184 8.42 -13.28 4.37
C THR A 184 7.17 -14.10 4.62
N GLY A 185 5.99 -13.62 4.18
CA GLY A 185 4.70 -14.23 4.49
C GLY A 185 4.29 -14.16 5.96
N LYS A 186 5.04 -13.45 6.83
CA LYS A 186 4.77 -13.41 8.27
C LYS A 186 3.64 -12.43 8.59
N VAL A 187 2.72 -12.86 9.46
CA VAL A 187 1.78 -11.96 10.15
C VAL A 187 2.56 -11.16 11.19
N LEU A 188 2.60 -9.83 11.02
CA LEU A 188 3.25 -8.90 11.92
C LEU A 188 2.31 -8.36 12.99
N VAL A 189 1.03 -8.17 12.61
CA VAL A 189 -0.04 -7.73 13.49
C VAL A 189 -1.26 -8.62 13.22
N ARG A 190 -1.89 -9.09 14.29
CA ARG A 190 -3.22 -9.69 14.30
C ARG A 190 -4.02 -8.98 15.38
N HIS A 191 -5.13 -8.38 15.01
CA HIS A 191 -6.00 -7.65 15.94
C HIS A 191 -7.45 -8.06 15.70
N ASP A 192 -8.11 -8.54 16.75
CA ASP A 192 -9.54 -8.87 16.71
C ASP A 192 -10.33 -7.55 16.80
N LEU A 193 -11.31 -7.37 15.90
CA LEU A 193 -12.14 -6.15 15.80
C LEU A 193 -13.43 -6.24 16.60
#